data_AF-A0A921INM0-F1
#
_entry.id   AF-A0A921INM0-F1
#
_cell.length_a   1.000
_cell.length_b   1.000
_cell.length_c   1.000
_cell.angle_alpha   90.00
_cell.angle_beta   90.00
_cell.angle_gamma   90.00
#
_symmetry.space_group_name_H-M   'P 1'
#
loop_
_entity.id
_entity.type
_entity.pdbx_description
1 polymer ?
#
loop_
_entity_poly.entity_id
_entity_poly.type
_entity_poly.pdbx_seq_one_letter_code
_entity_poly.pdbx_strand_id
1 'polypeptide(L)' 'EMVCDRIAASKNYKGAAYTDAAAWDYYDRSKDHYVLHPETRRELETCLLILRDQGEDACFAYIRTQLLGKKQ' A
#
# COMPACT_ATOMS: atom_id res chain seq x y z
N GLU A 1 -3.10 6.28 -7.25
CA GLU A 1 -3.58 5.05 -7.95
C GLU A 1 -3.12 3.73 -7.34
N MET A 2 -1.85 3.54 -6.99
CA MET A 2 -1.30 2.19 -6.79
C MET A 2 -1.62 1.43 -5.47
N VAL A 3 -1.89 2.10 -4.36
CA VAL A 3 -2.11 1.44 -3.04
C VAL A 3 -3.51 0.86 -2.92
N CYS A 4 -4.53 1.65 -3.28
CA CYS A 4 -5.93 1.24 -3.14
C CYS A 4 -6.26 0.02 -4.02
N ASP A 5 -5.75 0.00 -5.26
CA ASP A 5 -5.93 -1.12 -6.18
C ASP A 5 -5.26 -2.40 -5.65
N ARG A 6 -4.09 -2.29 -5.00
CA ARG A 6 -3.40 -3.42 -4.37
C ARG A 6 -4.12 -3.94 -3.13
N ILE A 7 -4.71 -3.06 -2.33
CA ILE A 7 -5.55 -3.46 -1.19
C ILE A 7 -6.82 -4.17 -1.69
N ALA A 8 -7.50 -3.59 -2.69
CA ALA A 8 -8.69 -4.17 -3.30
C ALA A 8 -8.39 -5.54 -3.93
N ALA A 9 -7.32 -5.66 -4.72
CA ALA A 9 -6.87 -6.91 -5.30
C ALA A 9 -6.53 -7.94 -4.20
N SER A 10 -5.80 -7.54 -3.15
CA SER A 10 -5.44 -8.46 -2.06
C SER A 10 -6.67 -8.96 -1.30
N LYS A 11 -7.68 -8.11 -1.08
CA LYS A 11 -8.96 -8.50 -0.49
C LYS A 11 -9.73 -9.45 -1.39
N ASN A 12 -9.77 -9.19 -2.71
CA ASN A 12 -10.47 -10.04 -3.66
C ASN A 12 -9.81 -11.42 -3.81
N TYR A 13 -8.46 -11.47 -3.84
CA TYR A 13 -7.71 -12.72 -3.97
C TYR A 13 -7.66 -13.56 -2.68
N LYS A 14 -7.61 -12.94 -1.50
CA LYS A 14 -7.49 -13.66 -0.22
C LYS A 14 -8.80 -13.83 0.53
N GLY A 15 -9.84 -13.03 0.27
CA GLY A 15 -11.12 -13.12 0.95
C GLY A 15 -10.95 -13.15 2.48
N ALA A 16 -11.43 -14.21 3.13
CA ALA A 16 -11.33 -14.41 4.58
C ALA A 16 -9.90 -14.62 5.11
N ALA A 17 -8.93 -14.91 4.24
CA ALA A 17 -7.51 -15.06 4.58
C ALA A 17 -6.71 -13.75 4.42
N TYR A 18 -7.39 -12.64 4.14
CA TYR A 18 -6.76 -11.33 4.05
C TYR A 18 -6.20 -10.92 5.41
N THR A 19 -4.97 -10.42 5.38
CA THR A 19 -4.31 -9.79 6.51
C THR A 19 -3.72 -8.48 6.00
N ASP A 20 -3.60 -7.49 6.86
CA ASP A 20 -3.04 -6.19 6.47
C ASP A 20 -1.58 -6.31 5.95
N ALA A 21 -0.88 -7.38 6.36
CA ALA A 21 0.43 -7.76 5.85
C ALA A 21 0.44 -8.31 4.41
N ALA A 22 -0.71 -8.76 3.89
CA ALA A 22 -0.79 -9.42 2.59
C ALA A 22 -0.36 -8.50 1.44
N ALA A 23 -0.69 -7.21 1.51
CA ALA A 23 -0.32 -6.24 0.50
C ALA A 23 1.20 -5.95 0.51
N TRP A 24 1.82 -5.95 1.70
CA TRP A 24 3.27 -5.85 1.84
C TRP A 24 3.98 -7.08 1.26
N ASP A 25 3.53 -8.29 1.61
CA ASP A 25 4.13 -9.54 1.11
C ASP A 25 4.05 -9.64 -0.42
N TYR A 26 2.91 -9.27 -1.00
CA TYR A 26 2.73 -9.25 -2.46
C TYR A 26 3.67 -8.23 -3.14
N TYR A 27 3.83 -7.05 -2.54
CA TYR A 27 4.75 -6.04 -3.04
C TYR A 27 6.21 -6.51 -2.92
N ASP A 28 6.62 -7.06 -1.77
CA ASP A 28 8.01 -7.48 -1.53
C ASP A 28 8.45 -8.58 -2.51
N ARG A 29 7.55 -9.52 -2.83
CA ARG A 29 7.78 -10.55 -3.84
C ARG A 29 8.00 -10.01 -5.25
N SER A 30 7.38 -8.87 -5.59
CA SER A 30 7.38 -8.31 -6.94
C SER A 30 8.19 -7.01 -7.06
N LYS A 31 8.81 -6.52 -5.97
CA LYS A 31 9.48 -5.21 -5.90
C LYS A 31 10.61 -5.05 -6.91
N ASP A 32 11.27 -6.15 -7.25
CA ASP A 32 12.36 -6.21 -8.21
C ASP A 32 11.88 -6.01 -9.66
N HIS A 33 10.65 -6.41 -9.96
CA HIS A 33 10.03 -6.23 -11.28
C HIS A 33 9.50 -4.81 -11.51
N TYR A 34 9.35 -3.99 -10.47
CA TYR A 34 8.80 -2.65 -10.59
C TYR A 34 9.91 -1.60 -10.76
N VAL A 35 10.03 -1.03 -11.96
CA VAL A 35 10.81 0.19 -12.21
C VAL A 35 10.00 1.39 -11.74
N LEU A 36 10.17 1.75 -10.47
CA LEU A 36 9.54 2.91 -9.84
C LEU A 36 10.62 3.95 -9.53
N HIS A 37 10.27 5.24 -9.68
CA HIS A 37 11.11 6.32 -9.18
C HIS A 37 11.32 6.14 -7.66
N PRO A 38 12.54 6.32 -7.12
CA PRO A 38 12.84 6.06 -5.71
C PRO A 38 11.91 6.79 -4.74
N GLU A 39 11.48 8.00 -5.07
CA GLU A 39 10.50 8.74 -4.26
C GLU A 39 9.12 8.06 -4.26
N THR A 40 8.60 7.70 -5.43
CA THR A 40 7.31 6.99 -5.57
C THR A 40 7.35 5.62 -4.88
N ARG A 41 8.49 4.92 -4.98
CA ARG A 41 8.72 3.65 -4.30
C ARG A 41 8.63 3.82 -2.78
N ARG A 42 9.31 4.83 -2.23
CA ARG A 42 9.31 5.11 -0.79
C ARG A 42 7.92 5.45 -0.26
N GLU A 43 7.14 6.24 -1.00
CA GLU A 43 5.76 6.58 -0.62
C GLU A 43 4.87 5.32 -0.61
N LEU A 44 5.02 4.45 -1.60
CA LEU A 44 4.31 3.17 -1.69
C LEU A 44 4.68 2.25 -0.52
N GLU A 45 5.98 2.06 -0.25
CA GLU A 45 6.45 1.24 0.86
C GLU A 45 5.97 1.77 2.21
N THR A 46 5.99 3.09 2.41
CA THR A 46 5.49 3.72 3.64
C THR A 46 4.01 3.42 3.86
N CYS A 47 3.18 3.55 2.82
CA CYS A 47 1.76 3.20 2.93
C CYS A 47 1.54 1.72 3.26
N LEU A 48 2.30 0.81 2.62
CA LEU A 48 2.17 -0.63 2.87
C LEU A 48 2.68 -1.04 4.26
N LEU A 49 3.70 -0.35 4.78
CA LEU A 49 4.18 -0.55 6.15
C LEU A 49 3.18 -0.05 7.18
N ILE A 50 2.57 1.12 6.97
CA ILE A 50 1.50 1.65 7.83
C ILE A 50 0.30 0.70 7.82
N LEU A 51 -0.10 0.22 6.63
CA LEU A 51 -1.15 -0.78 6.51
C LEU A 51 -0.83 -2.02 7.35
N ARG A 52 0.37 -2.59 7.18
CA ARG A 52 0.80 -3.80 7.90
C ARG A 52 0.81 -3.61 9.43
N ASP A 53 1.29 -2.47 9.90
CA ASP A 53 1.60 -2.24 11.32
C ASP A 53 0.42 -1.61 12.10
N GLN A 54 -0.31 -0.70 11.46
CA GLN A 54 -1.37 0.11 12.07
C GLN A 54 -2.76 -0.17 11.48
N GLY A 55 -2.85 -0.97 10.43
CA GLY A 55 -4.11 -1.35 9.78
C GLY A 55 -4.60 -0.36 8.73
N GLU A 56 -5.73 -0.71 8.11
CA GLU A 56 -6.31 0.04 6.99
C GLU A 56 -6.63 1.50 7.32
N ASP A 57 -7.21 1.78 8.50
CA ASP A 57 -7.69 3.11 8.87
C ASP A 57 -6.54 4.14 8.91
N ALA A 58 -5.42 3.76 9.55
CA ALA A 58 -4.21 4.58 9.58
C ALA A 58 -3.59 4.77 8.19
N CYS A 59 -3.61 3.73 7.35
CA CYS A 59 -3.13 3.82 5.97
C CYS A 59 -3.98 4.78 5.14
N PHE A 60 -5.31 4.70 5.22
CA PHE A 60 -6.21 5.62 4.53
C PHE A 60 -6.06 7.06 5.04
N ALA A 61 -5.88 7.26 6.35
CA ALA A 61 -5.60 8.58 6.92
C ALA A 61 -4.28 9.16 6.36
N TYR A 62 -3.23 8.35 6.28
CA TYR A 62 -1.95 8.74 5.68
C TYR A 62 -2.11 9.13 4.20
N ILE A 63 -2.79 8.31 3.40
CA ILE A 63 -3.03 8.60 1.97
C ILE A 63 -3.81 9.91 1.81
N ARG A 64 -4.85 10.12 2.62
CA ARG A 64 -5.67 11.34 2.55
C ARG A 64 -4.90 12.60 2.91
N THR A 65 -4.00 12.52 3.89
CA THR A 65 -3.27 13.69 4.41
C THR A 65 -1.99 13.97 3.61
N GLN A 66 -1.20 12.95 3.30
CA GLN A 66 0.13 13.09 2.73
C GLN A 66 0.16 12.98 1.20
N LEU A 67 -0.72 12.17 0.60
CA LEU A 67 -0.76 11.98 -0.86
C LEU A 67 -1.82 12.83 -1.54
N LEU A 68 -3.03 12.90 -0.98
CA LEU A 68 -4.13 13.72 -1.51
C LEU A 68 -4.15 15.15 -0.93
N GLY A 69 -3.60 15.34 0.28
CA GLY A 69 -3.49 16.64 0.94
C GLY A 69 -2.33 17.50 0.43
N LYS A 70 -1.40 16.94 -0.35
CA LYS A 70 -0.45 17.70 -1.16
C LYS A 70 -1.19 18.32 -2.34
N LYS A 71 -1.95 19.39 -2.07
CA LYS A 71 -2.40 20.33 -3.08
C LYS A 71 -1.13 20.94 -3.70
N GLN A 72 -0.94 20.67 -4.98
CA GLN A 72 0.06 21.32 -5.83
C GLN A 72 -0.23 22.82 -5.92
#